data_AF-A0A950R3H6-F1
#
_entry.id   AF-A0A950R3H6-F1
#
_cell.length_a   1.000
_cell.length_b   1.000
_cell.length_c   1.000
_cell.angle_alpha   90.00
_cell.angle_beta   90.00
_cell.angle_gamma   90.00
#
_symmetry.space_group_name_H-M   'P 1'
#
loop_
_entity.id
_entity.type
_entity.pdbx_description
1 polymer ?
#
loop_
_entity_poly.entity_id
_entity_poly.type
_entity_poly.pdbx_seq_one_letter_code
_entity_poly.pdbx_strand_id
1 'polypeptide(L)'
;MELNTTPERRQAHALLDLLPDHKLSAIRGLLEVMVEPLAASLATAPVEDEEITQETAAALDRAKASLARGEGIAHEDILREFGLKQ
;
A
#
# COMPACT_ATOMS: atom_id res chain seq x y z
N MET A 1 -3.16 -2.32 18.93
CA MET A 1 -2.70 -0.96 18.60
C MET A 1 -3.84 -0.01 18.90
N GLU A 2 -3.71 0.85 19.91
CA GLU A 2 -4.72 1.88 20.17
C GLU A 2 -4.60 2.94 19.07
N LEU A 3 -5.59 2.98 18.18
CA LEU A 3 -5.75 4.10 17.25
C LEU A 3 -6.00 5.33 18.13
N ASN A 4 -5.00 6.20 18.29
CA ASN A 4 -5.18 7.51 18.89
C ASN A 4 -6.12 8.31 17.97
N THR A 5 -7.43 8.11 18.14
CA THR A 5 -8.44 8.78 17.33
C THR A 5 -8.53 10.22 17.81
N THR A 6 -8.06 11.16 16.99
CA THR A 6 -8.29 12.58 17.23
C THR A 6 -9.80 12.86 17.33
N PRO A 7 -10.24 13.94 18.02
CA PRO A 7 -11.65 14.29 18.14
C PRO A 7 -12.40 14.30 16.80
N GLU A 8 -11.74 14.75 15.74
CA GLU A 8 -12.27 14.82 14.37
C GLU A 8 -12.56 13.41 13.82
N ARG A 9 -11.69 12.43 14.08
CA ARG A 9 -11.89 11.04 13.64
C ARG A 9 -13.09 10.42 14.33
N ARG A 10 -13.27 10.66 15.64
CA ARG A 10 -14.45 10.17 16.37
C ARG A 10 -15.74 10.77 15.83
N GLN A 11 -15.73 12.07 15.52
CA GLN A 11 -16.87 12.75 14.94
C GLN A 11 -17.22 12.19 13.55
N ALA A 12 -16.22 11.91 12.72
CA ALA A 12 -16.44 11.28 11.42
C ALA A 12 -17.08 9.89 11.54
N HIS A 13 -16.63 9.05 12.49
CA HIS A 13 -17.25 7.75 12.74
C HIS A 13 -18.72 7.88 13.16
N ALA A 14 -19.04 8.79 14.07
CA ALA A 14 -20.43 9.03 14.50
C ALA A 14 -21.34 9.49 13.35
N LEU A 15 -20.82 10.28 12.41
CA LEU A 15 -21.57 10.69 11.21
C LEU A 15 -21.80 9.51 10.26
N LEU A 16 -20.83 8.61 10.11
CA LEU A 16 -20.96 7.40 9.29
C LEU A 16 -22.05 6.46 9.85
N ASP A 17 -22.12 6.29 11.17
CA ASP A 17 -23.11 5.43 11.84
C ASP A 17 -24.56 5.93 11.68
N LEU A 18 -24.75 7.23 11.41
CA LEU A 18 -26.06 7.86 11.23
C LEU A 18 -26.53 7.88 9.76
N LEU A 19 -25.70 7.44 8.82
CA LEU A 19 -26.05 7.49 7.40
C LEU A 19 -27.03 6.37 7.01
N PRO A 20 -28.08 6.68 6.22
CA PRO A 20 -28.87 5.67 5.55
C PRO A 20 -28.03 4.84 4.57
N ASP A 21 -28.32 3.54 4.43
CA ASP A 21 -27.54 2.58 3.61
C ASP A 21 -27.22 3.08 2.19
N HIS A 22 -28.19 3.73 1.52
CA HIS A 22 -28.02 4.25 0.17
C HIS A 22 -26.94 5.35 0.09
N LYS A 23 -26.78 6.17 1.14
CA LYS A 23 -25.73 7.20 1.22
C LYS A 23 -24.40 6.61 1.67
N LEU A 24 -24.43 5.60 2.54
CA LEU A 24 -23.21 4.93 3.01
C LEU A 24 -22.42 4.34 1.84
N SER A 25 -23.12 3.72 0.87
CA SER A 25 -22.47 3.18 -0.33
C SER A 25 -21.70 4.23 -1.15
N ALA A 26 -22.27 5.43 -1.32
CA ALA A 26 -21.63 6.53 -2.05
C ALA A 26 -20.44 7.10 -1.29
N ILE A 27 -20.58 7.27 0.03
CA ILE A 27 -19.48 7.75 0.89
C ILE A 27 -18.34 6.74 0.96
N ARG A 28 -18.63 5.43 0.98
CA ARG A 28 -17.61 4.39 0.92
C ARG A 28 -16.75 4.52 -0.34
N GLY A 29 -17.39 4.66 -1.51
CA GLY A 29 -16.66 4.83 -2.78
C GLY A 29 -15.82 6.11 -2.83
N LEU A 30 -16.33 7.22 -2.27
CA LEU A 30 -15.55 8.46 -2.15
C LEU A 30 -14.34 8.28 -1.23
N LEU A 31 -14.52 7.62 -0.08
CA LEU A 31 -13.43 7.35 0.85
C LEU A 31 -12.39 6.44 0.19
N GLU A 32 -12.79 5.37 -0.51
CA GLU A 32 -11.89 4.48 -1.26
C GLU A 32 -10.97 5.22 -2.25
N VAL A 33 -11.45 6.30 -2.88
CA VAL A 33 -10.63 7.15 -3.76
C VAL A 33 -9.70 8.08 -2.98
N MET A 34 -10.11 8.52 -1.79
CA MET A 34 -9.34 9.44 -0.95
C MET A 34 -8.26 8.73 -0.13
N VAL A 35 -8.45 7.46 0.24
CA VAL A 35 -7.39 6.65 0.84
C VAL A 35 -6.49 6.10 -0.26
N GLU A 36 -5.19 6.33 -0.13
CA GLU A 36 -4.21 5.67 -0.99
C GLU A 36 -4.25 4.16 -0.72
N PRO A 37 -4.70 3.31 -1.67
CA PRO A 37 -5.04 1.91 -1.38
C PRO A 37 -3.84 1.10 -0.85
N LEU A 38 -2.64 1.45 -1.33
CA LEU A 38 -1.40 0.83 -0.88
C LEU A 38 -1.09 1.21 0.57
N ALA A 39 -1.13 2.49 0.96
CA ALA A 39 -0.92 2.90 2.35
C ALA A 39 -1.95 2.28 3.31
N ALA A 40 -3.22 2.18 2.90
CA ALA A 40 -4.24 1.51 3.71
C ALA A 40 -3.90 0.03 3.93
N SER A 41 -3.52 -0.68 2.85
CA SER A 41 -3.09 -2.07 2.91
C SER A 41 -1.86 -2.25 3.80
N LEU A 42 -0.85 -1.40 3.63
CA LEU A 42 0.40 -1.42 4.40
C LEU A 42 0.18 -1.11 5.89
N ALA A 43 -0.74 -0.20 6.22
CA ALA A 43 -1.06 0.14 7.61
C ALA A 43 -1.69 -1.04 8.40
N THR A 44 -2.34 -1.96 7.69
CA THR A 44 -2.97 -3.16 8.28
C THR A 44 -2.14 -4.42 8.10
N ALA A 45 -1.07 -4.38 7.31
CA ALA A 45 -0.21 -5.53 7.08
C ALA A 45 0.47 -5.93 8.40
N PRO A 46 0.54 -7.24 8.73
CA PRO A 46 1.35 -7.69 9.84
C PRO A 46 2.82 -7.30 9.61
N VAL A 47 3.56 -7.06 10.69
CA VAL A 47 5.00 -6.86 10.60
C VAL A 47 5.61 -8.18 10.11
N GLU A 48 6.52 -8.06 9.14
CA GLU A 48 7.27 -9.20 8.64
C GLU A 48 8.28 -9.65 9.70
N ASP A 49 8.06 -10.83 10.27
CA ASP A 49 8.88 -11.40 11.34
C ASP A 49 9.85 -12.49 10.85
N GLU A 50 9.87 -12.79 9.54
CA GLU A 50 10.79 -13.77 8.97
C GLU A 50 12.24 -13.27 8.96
N GLU A 51 13.15 -14.08 9.51
CA GLU A 51 14.58 -13.78 9.44
C GLU A 51 15.07 -13.80 7.99
N ILE A 52 15.75 -12.73 7.58
CA ILE A 52 16.41 -12.69 6.28
C ILE A 52 17.59 -13.66 6.29
N THR A 53 17.49 -14.73 5.51
CA THR A 53 18.60 -15.68 5.35
C THR A 53 19.84 -15.01 4.76
N GLN A 54 21.03 -15.57 5.03
CA GLN A 54 22.28 -15.06 4.46
C GLN A 54 22.28 -15.06 2.93
N GLU A 55 21.64 -16.06 2.31
CA GLU A 55 21.50 -16.13 0.86
C GLU A 55 20.65 -14.98 0.33
N THR A 56 19.50 -14.72 0.97
CA THR A 56 18.59 -13.62 0.60
C THR A 56 19.29 -12.27 0.77
N ALA A 57 20.02 -12.07 1.86
CA ALA A 57 20.80 -10.85 2.09
C ALA A 57 21.85 -10.65 0.98
N ALA A 58 22.61 -11.69 0.63
CA ALA A 58 23.59 -11.63 -0.43
C ALA A 58 22.96 -11.39 -1.82
N ALA A 59 21.77 -11.94 -2.07
CA ALA A 59 21.01 -11.67 -3.29
C ALA A 59 20.55 -10.22 -3.39
N LEU A 60 20.08 -9.65 -2.28
CA LEU A 60 19.64 -8.26 -2.21
C LEU A 60 20.82 -7.29 -2.43
N ASP A 61 21.98 -7.57 -1.83
CA ASP A 61 23.18 -6.76 -2.02
C ASP A 61 23.66 -6.78 -3.47
N ARG A 62 23.65 -7.96 -4.11
CA ARG A 62 23.95 -8.09 -5.55
C ARG A 62 22.98 -7.30 -6.41
N ALA A 63 21.68 -7.37 -6.14
CA ALA A 63 20.66 -6.64 -6.87
C ALA A 63 20.87 -5.11 -6.75
N LYS A 64 21.08 -4.61 -5.53
CA LYS A 64 21.39 -3.19 -5.28
C LYS A 64 22.64 -2.73 -6.02
N ALA A 65 23.71 -3.53 -5.99
CA ALA A 65 24.95 -3.22 -6.70
C ALA A 65 24.77 -3.18 -8.22
N SER A 66 23.95 -4.09 -8.77
CA SER A 66 23.61 -4.13 -10.20
C SER A 66 22.82 -2.88 -10.62
N LEU A 67 21.82 -2.48 -9.83
CA LEU A 67 21.07 -1.24 -10.06
C LEU A 67 21.99 0.00 -10.00
N ALA A 68 22.92 0.05 -9.05
CA ALA A 68 23.89 1.15 -8.95
C ALA A 68 24.83 1.24 -10.17
N ARG A 69 25.07 0.12 -10.87
CA ARG A 69 25.82 0.09 -12.13
C ARG A 69 24.96 0.39 -13.37
N GLY A 70 23.65 0.62 -13.20
CA GLY A 70 22.72 0.88 -14.31
C GLY A 70 22.31 -0.38 -15.08
N GLU A 71 22.49 -1.57 -14.51
CA GLU A 71 22.13 -2.85 -15.12
C GLU A 71 20.65 -3.24 -14.88
N GLY A 72 19.82 -2.29 -14.44
CA GLY A 72 18.38 -2.49 -14.28
C GLY A 72 17.66 -2.61 -15.62
N ILE A 73 16.52 -3.29 -15.63
CA ILE A 73 15.63 -3.34 -16.79
C ILE A 73 14.79 -2.07 -16.82
N ALA A 74 14.70 -1.42 -17.98
CA ALA A 74 13.86 -0.24 -18.14
C ALA A 74 12.39 -0.57 -17.87
N HIS A 75 11.68 0.34 -17.22
CA HIS A 75 10.28 0.13 -16.86
C HIS A 75 9.38 -0.19 -18.07
N GLU A 76 9.64 0.45 -19.22
CA GLU A 76 8.91 0.19 -20.48
C GLU A 76 9.09 -1.24 -20.98
N ASP A 77 10.28 -1.81 -20.82
CA ASP A 77 10.56 -3.18 -21.25
C ASP A 77 9.86 -4.19 -20.34
N ILE A 78 9.81 -3.94 -19.03
CA ILE A 78 9.00 -4.72 -18.08
C ILE A 78 7.53 -4.65 -18.46
N LEU A 79 6.96 -3.46 -18.70
CA LEU A 79 5.56 -3.35 -19.09
C LEU A 79 5.25 -4.15 -20.36
N ARG A 80 6.16 -4.12 -21.34
CA ARG A 80 6.04 -4.89 -22.58
C ARG A 80 6.07 -6.40 -22.31
N GLU A 81 6.98 -6.87 -21.47
CA GLU A 81 7.09 -8.28 -21.08
C GLU A 81 5.81 -8.79 -20.39
N PHE A 82 5.22 -7.97 -19.51
CA PHE A 82 4.00 -8.31 -18.79
C PHE A 82 2.70 -8.00 -19.56
N GLY A 83 2.78 -7.49 -20.80
CA GLY A 83 1.61 -7.14 -21.61
C GLY A 83 0.79 -5.97 -21.07
N LEU A 84 1.39 -5.13 -20.23
CA LEU A 84 0.78 -3.98 -19.58
C LEU A 84 0.97 -2.71 -20.43
N LYS A 85 0.01 -1.78 -20.34
CA LYS A 85 0.08 -0.45 -20.97
C LYS A 85 0.09 0.60 -19.87
N GLN A 86 0.87 1.66 -20.05
CA GLN A 86 0.83 2.85 -19.20
C GLN A 86 -0.49 3.62 -19.39
#